data_AF-A0AAU3JIP9-F1
#
_entry.id   AF-A0AAU3JIP9-F1
#
_cell.length_a   1.000
_cell.length_b   1.000
_cell.length_c   1.000
_cell.angle_alpha   90.00
_cell.angle_beta   90.00
_cell.angle_gamma   90.00
#
_symmetry.space_group_name_H-M   'P 1'
#
loop_
_entity.id
_entity.type
_entity.pdbx_description
1 polymer ?
#
loop_
_entity_poly.entity_id
_entity_poly.type
_entity_poly.pdbx_seq_one_letter_code
_entity_poly.pdbx_strand_id
1 'polypeptide(L)'
;MQVRLRGAVAVLAAVLVLLGALGGCAAGPATTLQQSRLAADLARLRGDDGLYSASVPDRPGLYDSAYGLAALSALGEPGQLSEPVTRKVFADQITGDQLWGRLYLALLEQTLHLRLHDTSDVAALRAMHTPRGDFADPAAQHTRVPDRGAELAATTAALRALKTFGAPLTGNAATTTRRWLDTDGTRAAATSLTQRLHLVQARAALGLPAPAALRNTLRTWWSRTGANQHGPVSGDAFLETCSYIRLARIADVELSGRRDQLLANLDPSPLPVGDPQIADALTESLTVLHAKPARSAALRRYLWTRRLPSGLFSAVQQRDGDLEASFQVEALRTLTGLPTQDPQLAAALRAHRGTVQRSGQGAQAVWLAVLEAAGGSVGTPDRRTLTAQAVKDVPPLSAGTAQQWSEVSAALRSSHLRVPRVDITPWPADTAEHRYATYLAVSGLEKDGRLAELPNTPSSDALARQGMELLRTGSLHQAEAALSAAHATGWHPTAAQRTLMADRLTSLQGCPGTPSLFRDSASSQACDVYATLSAWRIFALLGTVPRQ
;
A
#
# COMPACT_ATOMS: atom_id res chain seq x y z
N MET A 1 -20.88 -10.85 72.58
CA MET A 1 -20.48 -10.99 74.00
C MET A 1 -18.97 -10.95 74.10
N GLN A 2 -18.50 -10.02 74.93
CA GLN A 2 -17.33 -10.09 75.81
C GLN A 2 -15.89 -10.31 75.28
N VAL A 3 -15.08 -9.28 75.56
CA VAL A 3 -13.75 -9.27 76.24
C VAL A 3 -12.59 -9.90 75.46
N ARG A 4 -11.66 -9.14 74.84
CA ARG A 4 -10.55 -8.28 75.35
C ARG A 4 -9.40 -9.00 76.10
N LEU A 5 -8.18 -8.84 75.52
CA LEU A 5 -6.84 -8.72 76.14
C LEU A 5 -6.24 -10.00 76.76
N ARG A 6 -4.96 -10.39 76.63
CA ARG A 6 -3.68 -9.69 76.39
C ARG A 6 -2.58 -10.69 75.98
N GLY A 7 -1.67 -10.27 75.10
CA GLY A 7 -0.24 -10.50 75.29
C GLY A 7 0.57 -9.86 74.17
N ALA A 8 1.33 -8.81 74.50
CA ALA A 8 2.11 -7.99 73.58
C ALA A 8 3.61 -8.14 73.87
N VAL A 9 4.44 -8.16 72.82
CA VAL A 9 5.82 -7.63 72.76
C VAL A 9 6.02 -7.23 71.28
N ALA A 10 5.83 -5.95 70.90
CA ALA A 10 6.87 -4.93 70.68
C ALA A 10 8.02 -5.44 69.78
N VAL A 11 8.26 -4.91 68.58
CA VAL A 11 9.00 -3.65 68.35
C VAL A 11 8.54 -2.95 67.04
N LEU A 12 8.33 -1.63 67.14
CA LEU A 12 8.11 -0.58 66.11
C LEU A 12 9.17 -0.62 64.98
N ALA A 13 8.97 -0.16 63.74
CA ALA A 13 8.22 1.00 63.23
C ALA A 13 7.85 0.74 61.73
N ALA A 14 6.56 0.84 61.34
CA ALA A 14 5.84 2.04 60.84
C ALA A 14 6.32 2.51 59.44
N VAL A 15 5.72 2.01 58.34
CA VAL A 15 4.45 2.45 57.70
C VAL A 15 4.58 3.77 56.94
N LEU A 16 4.61 3.65 55.61
CA LEU A 16 3.79 4.47 54.69
C LEU A 16 3.60 3.70 53.38
N VAL A 17 2.53 2.91 53.33
CA VAL A 17 1.88 2.52 52.08
C VAL A 17 0.76 3.52 51.86
N LEU A 18 0.84 4.31 50.78
CA LEU A 18 -0.25 4.66 49.85
C LEU A 18 0.14 5.90 49.02
N LEU A 19 0.48 5.67 47.74
CA LEU A 19 -0.01 6.37 46.53
C LEU A 19 1.02 6.35 45.39
N GLY A 20 0.57 5.87 44.22
CA GLY A 20 1.30 5.85 42.94
C GLY A 20 1.78 4.44 42.57
N ALA A 21 1.15 3.64 41.71
CA ALA A 21 0.40 4.00 40.50
C ALA A 21 1.15 5.02 39.64
N LEU A 22 2.45 4.78 39.42
CA LEU A 22 3.18 5.28 38.26
C LEU A 22 3.92 4.10 37.65
N GLY A 23 3.67 3.91 36.36
CA GLY A 23 4.16 2.79 35.58
C GLY A 23 5.67 2.69 35.64
N GLY A 24 6.15 1.57 36.15
CA GLY A 24 7.46 1.07 35.77
C GLY A 24 7.39 0.71 34.29
N CYS A 25 7.73 1.66 33.44
CA CYS A 25 8.31 1.34 32.14
C CYS A 25 9.51 0.44 32.45
N ALA A 26 9.33 -0.87 32.29
CA ALA A 26 10.45 -1.76 32.07
C ALA A 26 11.14 -1.19 30.82
N ALA A 27 12.22 -0.45 31.03
CA ALA A 27 13.09 -0.01 29.95
C ALA A 27 13.54 -1.30 29.27
N GLY A 28 13.01 -1.54 28.06
CA GLY A 28 13.51 -2.60 27.20
C GLY A 28 15.02 -2.44 27.01
N PRO A 29 15.73 -3.52 26.62
CA PRO A 29 17.15 -3.41 26.32
C PRO A 29 17.39 -2.20 25.40
N ALA A 30 18.37 -1.37 25.76
CA ALA A 30 18.65 -0.15 25.02
C ALA A 30 18.91 -0.50 23.55
N THR A 31 18.04 -0.02 22.66
CA THR A 31 18.18 -0.24 21.22
C THR A 31 19.48 0.38 20.73
N THR A 32 20.29 -0.38 20.00
CA THR A 32 21.52 0.15 19.40
C THR A 32 21.19 1.22 18.35
N LEU A 33 22.18 2.05 18.00
CA LEU A 33 22.04 3.04 16.92
C LEU A 33 21.62 2.37 15.60
N GLN A 34 22.18 1.20 15.31
CA GLN A 34 21.84 0.42 14.12
C GLN A 34 20.41 -0.12 14.15
N GLN A 35 19.96 -0.66 15.28
CA GLN A 35 18.56 -1.09 15.48
C GLN A 35 17.61 0.09 15.32
N SER A 36 17.96 1.26 15.86
CA SER A 36 17.15 2.48 15.74
C SER A 36 17.03 2.95 14.29
N ARG A 37 18.12 2.90 13.52
CA ARG A 37 18.11 3.23 12.08
C ARG A 37 17.31 2.21 11.27
N LEU A 38 17.50 0.91 11.53
CA LEU A 38 16.72 -0.14 10.88
C LEU A 38 15.22 0.03 11.18
N ALA A 39 14.84 0.28 12.44
CA ALA A 39 13.44 0.53 12.80
C ALA A 39 12.85 1.73 12.06
N ALA A 40 13.61 2.83 11.92
CA ALA A 40 13.20 3.99 11.15
C ALA A 40 13.05 3.69 9.65
N ASP A 41 13.94 2.88 9.08
CA ASP A 41 13.86 2.50 7.67
C ASP A 41 12.72 1.51 7.40
N LEU A 42 12.48 0.55 8.30
CA LEU A 42 11.32 -0.34 8.23
C LEU A 42 10.01 0.45 8.35
N ALA A 43 9.95 1.50 9.18
CA ALA A 43 8.77 2.34 9.27
C ALA A 43 8.42 3.05 7.94
N ARG A 44 9.40 3.26 7.04
CA ARG A 44 9.16 3.82 5.69
C ARG A 44 8.56 2.82 4.72
N LEU A 45 8.65 1.53 5.02
CA LEU A 45 7.99 0.47 4.26
C LEU A 45 6.51 0.33 4.64
N ARG A 46 6.00 1.06 5.65
CA ARG A 46 4.59 0.96 6.01
C ARG A 46 3.74 1.59 4.92
N GLY A 47 2.81 0.79 4.40
CA GLY A 47 1.86 1.18 3.38
C GLY A 47 0.65 1.95 3.90
N ASP A 48 -0.16 2.41 2.96
CA ASP A 48 -1.37 3.22 3.22
C ASP A 48 -2.47 2.42 3.93
N ASP A 49 -2.50 1.11 3.70
CA ASP A 49 -3.38 0.15 4.35
C ASP A 49 -2.88 -0.31 5.72
N GLY A 50 -1.70 0.16 6.15
CA GLY A 50 -1.06 -0.15 7.42
C GLY A 50 -0.27 -1.46 7.44
N LEU A 51 -0.31 -2.25 6.36
CA LEU A 51 0.61 -3.36 6.10
C LEU A 51 1.98 -2.83 5.68
N TYR A 52 2.99 -3.70 5.54
CA TYR A 52 4.30 -3.33 5.02
C TYR A 52 4.43 -3.69 3.53
N SER A 53 5.05 -2.81 2.74
CA SER A 53 5.44 -3.05 1.35
C SER A 53 6.84 -3.68 1.28
N ALA A 54 7.12 -4.35 0.17
CA ALA A 54 8.42 -4.96 -0.09
C ALA A 54 9.57 -3.93 -0.09
N SER A 55 9.34 -2.78 -0.74
CA SER A 55 10.32 -1.71 -0.91
C SER A 55 9.64 -0.34 -0.71
N VAL A 56 10.46 0.70 -0.51
CA VAL A 56 9.94 2.07 -0.50
C VAL A 56 9.43 2.41 -1.91
N PRO A 57 8.23 3.01 -2.04
CA PRO A 57 7.74 3.46 -3.33
C PRO A 57 8.70 4.46 -3.96
N ASP A 58 9.13 4.18 -5.19
CA ASP A 58 10.14 4.96 -5.92
C ASP A 58 9.67 5.38 -7.31
N ARG A 59 8.57 4.83 -7.82
CA ARG A 59 8.04 5.15 -9.15
C ARG A 59 6.85 6.09 -9.05
N PRO A 60 6.83 7.17 -9.83
CA PRO A 60 5.71 8.08 -9.85
C PRO A 60 4.48 7.44 -10.51
N GLY A 61 3.32 7.58 -9.86
CA GLY A 61 2.02 7.28 -10.46
C GLY A 61 1.48 8.50 -11.18
N LEU A 62 0.99 8.37 -12.41
CA LEU A 62 0.38 9.44 -13.18
C LEU A 62 -0.93 9.88 -12.52
N TYR A 63 -1.78 8.92 -12.16
CA TYR A 63 -3.00 9.13 -11.39
C TYR A 63 -2.72 9.88 -10.08
N ASP A 64 -1.78 9.35 -9.31
CA ASP A 64 -1.39 9.90 -8.02
C ASP A 64 -0.79 11.29 -8.11
N SER A 65 0.09 11.51 -9.09
CA SER A 65 0.71 12.80 -9.30
C SER A 65 -0.31 13.83 -9.75
N ALA A 66 -1.22 13.46 -10.65
CA ALA A 66 -2.24 14.36 -11.17
C ALA A 66 -3.17 14.88 -10.06
N TYR A 67 -3.73 14.00 -9.24
CA TYR A 67 -4.64 14.39 -8.16
C TYR A 67 -3.92 14.89 -6.92
N GLY A 68 -2.80 14.27 -6.53
CA GLY A 68 -2.02 14.66 -5.36
C GLY A 68 -1.45 16.08 -5.49
N LEU A 69 -0.94 16.44 -6.68
CA LEU A 69 -0.45 17.80 -6.93
C LEU A 69 -1.60 18.80 -7.07
N ALA A 70 -2.73 18.41 -7.67
CA ALA A 70 -3.92 19.27 -7.73
C ALA A 70 -4.42 19.61 -6.33
N ALA A 71 -4.49 18.62 -5.43
CA ALA A 71 -4.84 18.80 -4.04
C ALA A 71 -3.84 19.72 -3.30
N LEU A 72 -2.52 19.49 -3.46
CA LEU A 72 -1.52 20.37 -2.84
C LEU A 72 -1.62 21.82 -3.35
N SER A 73 -1.78 22.00 -4.66
CA SER A 73 -1.95 23.31 -5.29
C SER A 73 -3.18 24.04 -4.73
N ALA A 74 -4.31 23.34 -4.60
CA ALA A 74 -5.52 23.89 -4.00
C ALA A 74 -5.39 24.22 -2.49
N LEU A 75 -4.41 23.63 -1.79
CA LEU A 75 -4.03 23.98 -0.41
C LEU A 75 -3.02 25.14 -0.33
N GLY A 76 -2.64 25.73 -1.46
CA GLY A 76 -1.68 26.83 -1.55
C GLY A 76 -0.22 26.39 -1.50
N GLU A 77 0.06 25.09 -1.66
CA GLU A 77 1.43 24.57 -1.71
C GLU A 77 1.91 24.51 -3.17
N PRO A 78 3.03 25.16 -3.53
CA PRO A 78 3.51 25.13 -4.90
C PRO A 78 4.00 23.71 -5.25
N GLY A 79 3.48 23.15 -6.34
CA GLY A 79 3.87 21.85 -6.89
C GLY A 79 5.26 21.86 -7.53
N GLN A 80 6.29 22.32 -6.81
CA GLN A 80 7.65 22.42 -7.34
C GLN A 80 8.23 21.05 -7.62
N LEU A 81 8.39 20.70 -8.89
CA LEU A 81 9.19 19.55 -9.28
C LEU A 81 10.66 19.81 -8.91
N SER A 82 11.31 18.81 -8.35
CA SER A 82 12.76 18.88 -8.08
C SER A 82 13.59 18.51 -9.30
N GLU A 83 12.98 17.86 -10.29
CA GLU A 83 13.60 17.44 -11.54
C GLU A 83 12.66 17.66 -12.74
N PRO A 84 13.17 17.93 -13.95
CA PRO A 84 12.35 18.00 -15.15
C PRO A 84 11.60 16.68 -15.41
N VAL A 85 10.28 16.74 -15.51
CA VAL A 85 9.44 15.58 -15.82
C VAL A 85 9.25 15.49 -17.34
N THR A 86 9.39 14.27 -17.88
CA THR A 86 9.14 14.00 -19.29
C THR A 86 8.02 12.98 -19.45
N ARG A 87 7.35 12.99 -20.61
CA ARG A 87 6.29 12.03 -20.98
C ARG A 87 6.69 10.57 -20.76
N LYS A 88 7.98 10.23 -20.97
CA LYS A 88 8.50 8.86 -20.84
C LYS A 88 8.28 8.27 -19.44
N VAL A 89 8.26 9.11 -18.40
CA VAL A 89 8.00 8.70 -17.02
C VAL A 89 6.64 8.01 -16.88
N PHE A 90 5.66 8.37 -17.72
CA PHE A 90 4.29 7.87 -17.65
C PHE A 90 3.84 7.08 -18.87
N ALA A 91 4.75 6.74 -19.80
CA ALA A 91 4.41 6.14 -21.09
C ALA A 91 3.57 4.85 -20.94
N ASP A 92 3.97 3.96 -20.03
CA ASP A 92 3.28 2.71 -19.77
C ASP A 92 1.88 2.94 -19.19
N GLN A 93 1.73 3.94 -18.33
CA GLN A 93 0.45 4.28 -17.69
C GLN A 93 -0.53 4.92 -18.68
N ILE A 94 -0.04 5.75 -19.61
CA ILE A 94 -0.85 6.33 -20.69
C ILE A 94 -1.27 5.27 -21.72
N THR A 95 -0.43 4.25 -21.92
CA THR A 95 -0.70 3.17 -22.87
C THR A 95 -1.66 2.13 -22.28
N GLY A 96 -1.45 1.75 -21.02
CA GLY A 96 -2.28 0.79 -20.29
C GLY A 96 -3.66 1.31 -19.94
N ASP A 97 -3.81 2.63 -19.74
CA ASP A 97 -5.09 3.29 -19.47
C ASP A 97 -5.30 4.45 -20.45
N GLN A 98 -5.83 4.12 -21.64
CA GLN A 98 -5.79 5.03 -22.77
C GLN A 98 -6.66 6.29 -22.56
N LEU A 99 -7.81 6.16 -21.93
CA LEU A 99 -8.69 7.31 -21.70
C LEU A 99 -8.30 8.05 -20.42
N TRP A 100 -8.23 7.35 -19.29
CA TRP A 100 -8.02 8.01 -18.00
C TRP A 100 -6.58 8.47 -17.83
N GLY A 101 -5.60 7.72 -18.34
CA GLY A 101 -4.20 8.16 -18.39
C GLY A 101 -4.05 9.52 -19.08
N ARG A 102 -4.81 9.79 -20.15
CA ARG A 102 -4.81 11.09 -20.84
C ARG A 102 -5.53 12.19 -20.07
N LEU A 103 -6.59 11.87 -19.33
CA LEU A 103 -7.19 12.81 -18.39
C LEU A 103 -6.21 13.20 -17.28
N TYR A 104 -5.51 12.22 -16.70
CA TYR A 104 -4.55 12.46 -15.63
C TYR A 104 -3.36 13.28 -16.14
N LEU A 105 -2.88 12.99 -17.36
CA LEU A 105 -1.86 13.81 -18.03
C LEU A 105 -2.33 15.27 -18.17
N ALA A 106 -3.56 15.50 -18.66
CA ALA A 106 -4.13 16.83 -18.76
C ALA A 106 -4.22 17.55 -17.40
N LEU A 107 -4.66 16.86 -16.34
CA LEU A 107 -4.74 17.44 -15.01
C LEU A 107 -3.35 17.81 -14.46
N LEU A 108 -2.35 16.96 -14.71
CA LEU A 108 -0.97 17.21 -14.33
C LEU A 108 -0.39 18.44 -15.06
N GLU A 109 -0.58 18.53 -16.38
CA GLU A 109 -0.19 19.70 -17.19
C GLU A 109 -0.84 20.99 -16.71
N GLN A 110 -2.14 20.93 -16.40
CA GLN A 110 -2.89 22.08 -15.90
C GLN A 110 -2.33 22.56 -14.55
N THR A 111 -1.96 21.63 -13.67
CA THR A 111 -1.46 21.92 -12.32
C THR A 111 -0.03 22.44 -12.35
N LEU A 112 0.82 21.89 -13.22
CA LEU A 112 2.24 22.22 -13.30
C LEU A 112 2.58 23.27 -14.37
N HIS A 113 1.59 23.70 -15.15
CA HIS A 113 1.75 24.65 -16.25
C HIS A 113 2.84 24.24 -17.27
N LEU A 114 2.85 22.96 -17.63
CA LEU A 114 3.82 22.37 -18.57
C LEU A 114 3.10 21.54 -19.64
N ARG A 115 3.82 21.16 -20.70
CA ARG A 115 3.30 20.35 -21.81
C ARG A 115 4.04 19.01 -21.90
N LEU A 116 3.31 17.91 -21.74
CA LEU A 116 3.76 16.51 -21.83
C LEU A 116 3.05 15.73 -22.94
N HIS A 117 1.84 16.13 -23.32
CA HIS A 117 1.05 15.51 -24.37
C HIS A 117 1.66 15.79 -25.73
N ASP A 118 1.44 14.86 -26.66
CA ASP A 118 1.81 15.00 -28.06
C ASP A 118 0.57 14.91 -28.97
N THR A 119 0.79 14.98 -30.28
CA THR A 119 -0.29 14.89 -31.27
C THR A 119 -0.99 13.53 -31.28
N SER A 120 -0.31 12.46 -30.86
CA SER A 120 -0.88 11.12 -30.78
C SER A 120 -1.94 11.03 -29.69
N ASP A 121 -1.82 11.78 -28.59
CA ASP A 121 -2.84 11.80 -27.54
C ASP A 121 -4.15 12.41 -28.01
N VAL A 122 -4.06 13.54 -28.71
CA VAL A 122 -5.23 14.21 -29.27
C VAL A 122 -5.89 13.32 -30.32
N ALA A 123 -5.10 12.67 -31.17
CA ALA A 123 -5.61 11.73 -32.18
C ALA A 123 -6.30 10.52 -31.52
N ALA A 124 -5.69 9.93 -30.48
CA ALA A 124 -6.25 8.81 -29.75
C ALA A 124 -7.58 9.16 -29.07
N LEU A 125 -7.67 10.30 -28.40
CA LEU A 125 -8.92 10.77 -27.80
C LEU A 125 -10.01 11.00 -28.85
N ARG A 126 -9.67 11.61 -30.00
CA ARG A 126 -10.64 11.81 -31.08
C ARG A 126 -11.12 10.50 -31.70
N ALA A 127 -10.27 9.49 -31.78
CA ALA A 127 -10.64 8.17 -32.28
C ALA A 127 -11.64 7.45 -31.35
N MET A 128 -11.69 7.82 -30.07
CA MET A 128 -12.68 7.29 -29.11
C MET A 128 -14.08 7.93 -29.25
N HIS A 129 -14.22 9.00 -30.05
CA HIS A 129 -15.51 9.66 -30.28
C HIS A 129 -16.43 8.76 -31.11
N THR A 130 -17.63 8.49 -30.63
CA THR A 130 -18.58 7.63 -31.32
C THR A 130 -19.56 8.43 -32.20
N PRO A 131 -20.22 7.78 -33.17
CA PRO A 131 -21.30 8.40 -33.94
C PRO A 131 -22.49 8.88 -33.09
N ARG A 132 -22.69 8.34 -31.88
CA ARG A 132 -23.74 8.77 -30.95
C ARG A 132 -23.42 10.10 -30.27
N GLY A 133 -22.15 10.48 -30.21
CA GLY A 133 -21.68 11.73 -29.59
C GLY A 133 -21.00 11.56 -28.23
N ASP A 134 -20.94 10.35 -27.67
CA ASP A 134 -20.14 10.01 -26.49
C ASP A 134 -18.70 9.61 -26.86
N PHE A 135 -17.88 9.36 -25.83
CA PHE A 135 -16.56 8.75 -25.97
C PHE A 135 -16.55 7.37 -25.33
N ALA A 136 -16.08 6.37 -26.08
CA ALA A 136 -15.98 4.99 -25.62
C ALA A 136 -14.54 4.67 -25.21
N ASP A 137 -14.36 4.22 -23.97
CA ASP A 137 -13.08 3.72 -23.49
C ASP A 137 -12.80 2.32 -24.10
N PRO A 138 -11.71 2.14 -24.86
CA PRO A 138 -11.34 0.83 -25.39
C PRO A 138 -11.13 -0.23 -24.31
N ALA A 139 -10.70 0.15 -23.10
CA ALA A 139 -10.50 -0.78 -22.00
C ALA A 139 -11.81 -1.29 -21.38
N ALA A 140 -12.92 -0.56 -21.57
CA ALA A 140 -14.23 -0.91 -21.03
C ALA A 140 -15.02 -1.93 -21.89
N GLN A 141 -14.48 -2.39 -23.02
CA GLN A 141 -15.19 -3.26 -23.98
C GLN A 141 -15.57 -4.65 -23.43
N HIS A 142 -15.09 -5.03 -22.24
CA HIS A 142 -15.36 -6.33 -21.61
C HIS A 142 -16.53 -6.34 -20.62
N THR A 143 -17.17 -5.21 -20.34
CA THR A 143 -18.33 -5.17 -19.43
C THR A 143 -19.63 -5.53 -20.16
N ARG A 144 -20.35 -6.57 -19.67
CA ARG A 144 -21.55 -7.14 -20.32
C ARG A 144 -22.82 -6.27 -20.25
N VAL A 145 -22.80 -5.16 -19.50
CA VAL A 145 -23.97 -4.26 -19.34
C VAL A 145 -23.53 -2.82 -19.57
N PRO A 146 -24.21 -2.06 -20.45
CA PRO A 146 -23.94 -0.63 -20.63
C PRO A 146 -24.22 0.16 -19.35
N ASP A 147 -23.18 0.74 -18.75
CA ASP A 147 -23.31 1.68 -17.64
C ASP A 147 -23.28 3.12 -18.17
N ARG A 148 -24.44 3.77 -18.19
CA ARG A 148 -24.59 5.17 -18.65
C ARG A 148 -23.80 6.16 -17.78
N GLY A 149 -23.59 5.86 -16.51
CA GLY A 149 -22.74 6.65 -15.62
C GLY A 149 -21.29 6.63 -16.07
N ALA A 150 -20.79 5.43 -16.41
CA ALA A 150 -19.45 5.25 -16.97
C ALA A 150 -19.29 5.93 -18.33
N GLU A 151 -20.28 5.82 -19.23
CA GLU A 151 -20.29 6.54 -20.53
C GLU A 151 -20.17 8.06 -20.35
N LEU A 152 -20.92 8.64 -19.39
CA LEU A 152 -20.84 10.05 -19.06
C LEU A 152 -19.49 10.44 -18.47
N ALA A 153 -18.93 9.63 -17.58
CA ALA A 153 -17.64 9.88 -16.96
C ALA A 153 -16.51 9.82 -18.01
N ALA A 154 -16.54 8.83 -18.91
CA ALA A 154 -15.62 8.69 -20.04
C ALA A 154 -15.69 9.88 -21.01
N THR A 155 -16.91 10.29 -21.39
CA THR A 155 -17.16 11.48 -22.21
C THR A 155 -16.62 12.73 -21.55
N THR A 156 -16.83 12.88 -20.24
CA THR A 156 -16.30 14.01 -19.45
C THR A 156 -14.77 14.00 -19.45
N ALA A 157 -14.15 12.85 -19.23
CA ALA A 157 -12.70 12.68 -19.22
C ALA A 157 -12.07 13.12 -20.55
N ALA A 158 -12.58 12.61 -21.67
CA ALA A 158 -12.09 12.93 -23.00
C ALA A 158 -12.22 14.42 -23.32
N LEU A 159 -13.39 15.01 -23.06
CA LEU A 159 -13.64 16.42 -23.34
C LEU A 159 -12.75 17.35 -22.50
N ARG A 160 -12.55 17.03 -21.22
CA ARG A 160 -11.64 17.77 -20.35
C ARG A 160 -10.20 17.68 -20.84
N ALA A 161 -9.73 16.48 -21.18
CA ALA A 161 -8.38 16.29 -21.71
C ALA A 161 -8.17 17.08 -23.02
N LEU A 162 -9.08 16.93 -23.99
CA LEU A 162 -9.04 17.67 -25.26
C LEU A 162 -9.02 19.19 -25.06
N LYS A 163 -9.83 19.72 -24.13
CA LYS A 163 -9.83 21.15 -23.80
C LYS A 163 -8.48 21.59 -23.24
N THR A 164 -7.93 20.85 -22.27
CA THR A 164 -6.65 21.19 -21.64
C THR A 164 -5.48 21.09 -22.62
N PHE A 165 -5.49 20.13 -23.53
CA PHE A 165 -4.49 20.00 -24.60
C PHE A 165 -4.61 21.08 -25.70
N GLY A 166 -5.53 22.04 -25.57
CA GLY A 166 -5.74 23.10 -26.56
C GLY A 166 -6.36 22.60 -27.87
N ALA A 167 -7.00 21.43 -27.84
CA ALA A 167 -7.61 20.78 -29.01
C ALA A 167 -9.10 20.45 -28.77
N PRO A 168 -9.93 21.43 -28.32
CA PRO A 168 -11.33 21.18 -27.99
C PRO A 168 -12.10 20.60 -29.18
N LEU A 169 -13.17 19.85 -28.88
CA LEU A 169 -14.02 19.28 -29.91
C LEU A 169 -14.76 20.39 -30.67
N THR A 170 -14.78 20.34 -32.00
CA THR A 170 -15.41 21.36 -32.86
C THR A 170 -16.33 20.73 -33.93
N GLY A 171 -17.05 21.57 -34.67
CA GLY A 171 -17.85 21.17 -35.83
C GLY A 171 -18.97 20.17 -35.52
N ASN A 172 -19.14 19.18 -36.40
CA ASN A 172 -20.20 18.18 -36.29
C ASN A 172 -20.06 17.31 -35.03
N ALA A 173 -18.83 16.97 -34.64
CA ALA A 173 -18.56 16.17 -33.45
C ALA A 173 -19.01 16.91 -32.17
N ALA A 174 -18.71 18.21 -32.05
CA ALA A 174 -19.19 19.03 -30.95
C ALA A 174 -20.73 19.13 -30.91
N THR A 175 -21.37 19.27 -32.07
CA THR A 175 -22.83 19.34 -32.17
C THR A 175 -23.51 18.05 -31.76
N THR A 176 -22.97 16.91 -32.19
CA THR A 176 -23.47 15.58 -31.84
C THR A 176 -23.28 15.32 -30.34
N THR A 177 -22.11 15.64 -29.79
CA THR A 177 -21.81 15.51 -28.36
C THR A 177 -22.72 16.38 -27.49
N ARG A 178 -22.97 17.63 -27.90
CA ARG A 178 -23.94 18.51 -27.22
C ARG A 178 -25.32 17.87 -27.15
N ARG A 179 -25.83 17.35 -28.28
CA ARG A 179 -27.14 16.69 -28.33
C ARG A 179 -27.18 15.47 -27.40
N TRP A 180 -26.12 14.66 -27.41
CA TRP A 180 -25.99 13.51 -26.53
C TRP A 180 -25.98 13.90 -25.05
N LEU A 181 -25.24 14.96 -24.68
CA LEU A 181 -25.23 15.48 -23.30
C LEU A 181 -26.60 16.00 -22.87
N ASP A 182 -27.36 16.64 -23.77
CA ASP A 182 -28.71 17.13 -23.48
C ASP A 182 -29.70 15.98 -23.25
N THR A 183 -29.56 14.85 -23.96
CA THR A 183 -30.48 13.69 -23.86
C THR A 183 -29.99 12.62 -22.89
N ASP A 184 -28.96 11.89 -23.29
CA ASP A 184 -28.50 10.69 -22.60
C ASP A 184 -27.58 11.04 -21.43
N GLY A 185 -26.74 12.07 -21.58
CA GLY A 185 -25.94 12.60 -20.47
C GLY A 185 -26.79 13.14 -19.32
N THR A 186 -27.87 13.87 -19.62
CA THR A 186 -28.85 14.31 -18.60
C THR A 186 -29.50 13.13 -17.89
N ARG A 187 -29.86 12.07 -18.63
CA ARG A 187 -30.48 10.86 -18.05
C ARG A 187 -29.49 10.08 -17.19
N ALA A 188 -28.26 9.93 -17.65
CA ALA A 188 -27.16 9.32 -16.90
C ALA A 188 -26.96 10.06 -15.58
N ALA A 189 -26.82 11.38 -15.63
CA ALA A 189 -26.63 12.24 -14.45
C ALA A 189 -27.81 12.26 -13.47
N ALA A 190 -28.97 11.71 -13.81
CA ALA A 190 -30.12 11.78 -12.92
C ALA A 190 -29.90 11.00 -11.60
N THR A 191 -28.98 10.03 -11.56
CA THR A 191 -28.87 9.05 -10.46
C THR A 191 -28.03 9.52 -9.27
N SER A 192 -27.09 10.45 -9.45
CA SER A 192 -26.23 10.94 -8.36
C SER A 192 -25.70 12.37 -8.60
N LEU A 193 -25.27 13.07 -7.54
CA LEU A 193 -24.59 14.37 -7.68
C LEU A 193 -23.21 14.24 -8.30
N THR A 194 -22.50 13.13 -8.06
CA THR A 194 -21.20 12.88 -8.72
C THR A 194 -21.35 12.82 -10.24
N GLN A 195 -22.36 12.12 -10.76
CA GLN A 195 -22.62 12.09 -12.19
C GLN A 195 -23.11 13.44 -12.74
N ARG A 196 -23.83 14.24 -11.93
CA ARG A 196 -24.19 15.62 -12.32
C ARG A 196 -22.97 16.52 -12.42
N LEU A 197 -21.99 16.33 -11.55
CA LEU A 197 -20.72 17.04 -11.65
C LEU A 197 -20.01 16.68 -12.95
N HIS A 198 -19.98 15.40 -13.35
CA HIS A 198 -19.46 15.00 -14.66
C HIS A 198 -20.19 15.70 -15.82
N LEU A 199 -21.54 15.69 -15.84
CA LEU A 199 -22.32 16.40 -16.86
C LEU A 199 -21.98 17.89 -16.92
N VAL A 200 -21.91 18.57 -15.78
CA VAL A 200 -21.58 20.00 -15.71
C VAL A 200 -20.16 20.26 -16.23
N GLN A 201 -19.19 19.41 -15.88
CA GLN A 201 -17.81 19.51 -16.36
C GLN A 201 -17.70 19.25 -17.86
N ALA A 202 -18.40 18.24 -18.41
CA ALA A 202 -18.44 17.96 -19.84
C ALA A 202 -19.01 19.14 -20.63
N ARG A 203 -20.11 19.74 -20.14
CA ARG A 203 -20.72 20.94 -20.73
C ARG A 203 -19.75 22.12 -20.71
N ALA A 204 -19.10 22.38 -19.57
CA ALA A 204 -18.11 23.44 -19.44
C ALA A 204 -16.88 23.21 -20.35
N ALA A 205 -16.52 21.96 -20.62
CA ALA A 205 -15.45 21.63 -21.57
C ALA A 205 -15.81 22.00 -23.03
N LEU A 206 -17.10 22.02 -23.37
CA LEU A 206 -17.64 22.49 -24.66
C LEU A 206 -18.04 23.98 -24.67
N GLY A 207 -17.78 24.73 -23.59
CA GLY A 207 -18.19 26.13 -23.48
C GLY A 207 -19.71 26.32 -23.30
N LEU A 208 -20.43 25.29 -22.84
CA LEU A 208 -21.86 25.33 -22.59
C LEU A 208 -22.16 25.68 -21.13
N PRO A 209 -23.29 26.35 -20.84
CA PRO A 209 -23.71 26.63 -19.47
C PRO A 209 -24.11 25.34 -18.74
N ALA A 210 -24.08 25.39 -17.40
CA ALA A 210 -24.62 24.32 -16.56
C ALA A 210 -26.12 24.08 -16.86
N PRO A 211 -26.65 22.86 -16.63
CA PRO A 211 -28.06 22.56 -16.85
C PRO A 211 -28.97 23.49 -16.03
N ALA A 212 -30.03 24.04 -16.63
CA ALA A 212 -30.93 24.99 -15.98
C ALA A 212 -31.57 24.45 -14.68
N ALA A 213 -31.82 23.13 -14.62
CA ALA A 213 -32.40 22.46 -13.45
C ALA A 213 -31.41 22.23 -12.29
N LEU A 214 -30.14 22.65 -12.41
CA LEU A 214 -29.10 22.36 -11.41
C LEU A 214 -29.43 22.95 -10.04
N ARG A 215 -29.80 24.23 -9.96
CA ARG A 215 -30.17 24.89 -8.69
C ARG A 215 -31.34 24.17 -8.00
N ASN A 216 -32.36 23.77 -8.76
CA ASN A 216 -33.50 23.02 -8.25
C ASN A 216 -33.10 21.64 -7.70
N THR A 217 -32.18 20.97 -8.38
CA THR A 217 -31.64 19.69 -7.94
C THR A 217 -30.91 19.83 -6.62
N LEU A 218 -29.98 20.79 -6.51
CA LEU A 218 -29.19 21.00 -5.29
C LEU A 218 -30.10 21.33 -4.11
N ARG A 219 -31.14 22.13 -4.31
CA ARG A 219 -32.17 22.41 -3.31
C ARG A 219 -32.87 21.13 -2.85
N THR A 220 -33.27 20.27 -3.79
CA THR A 220 -33.97 19.01 -3.50
C THR A 220 -33.08 18.02 -2.75
N TRP A 221 -31.83 17.86 -3.18
CA TRP A 221 -30.85 17.01 -2.50
C TRP A 221 -30.59 17.51 -1.08
N TRP A 222 -30.41 18.82 -0.90
CA TRP A 222 -30.21 19.39 0.43
C TRP A 222 -31.38 19.09 1.35
N SER A 223 -32.62 19.32 0.91
CA SER A 223 -33.79 19.11 1.78
C SER A 223 -34.07 17.65 2.10
N ARG A 224 -33.67 16.70 1.23
CA ARG A 224 -33.93 15.27 1.41
C ARG A 224 -32.79 14.53 2.10
N THR A 225 -31.56 14.92 1.80
CA THR A 225 -30.36 14.19 2.19
C THR A 225 -29.46 15.06 3.05
N GLY A 226 -28.97 16.19 2.51
CA GLY A 226 -27.94 16.99 3.16
C GLY A 226 -28.33 17.51 4.54
N ALA A 227 -29.56 18.02 4.71
CA ALA A 227 -30.06 18.55 5.97
C ALA A 227 -30.16 17.50 7.08
N ASN A 228 -30.31 16.22 6.72
CA ASN A 228 -30.49 15.10 7.65
C ASN A 228 -29.16 14.41 8.01
N GLN A 229 -28.04 14.83 7.40
CA GLN A 229 -26.72 14.30 7.72
C GLN A 229 -26.15 15.05 8.93
N HIS A 230 -25.93 14.31 10.02
CA HIS A 230 -25.36 14.86 11.25
C HIS A 230 -24.02 14.18 11.56
N GLY A 231 -22.93 14.91 11.38
CA GLY A 231 -21.58 14.43 11.64
C GLY A 231 -20.89 13.79 10.43
N PRO A 232 -19.72 13.16 10.62
CA PRO A 232 -18.89 12.65 9.54
C PRO A 232 -19.63 11.65 8.64
N VAL A 233 -19.49 11.79 7.33
CA VAL A 233 -20.03 10.85 6.34
C VAL A 233 -18.88 10.10 5.65
N SER A 234 -19.16 8.88 5.17
CA SER A 234 -18.18 8.00 4.50
C SER A 234 -18.74 7.43 3.18
N GLY A 235 -17.87 6.83 2.37
CA GLY A 235 -18.26 6.19 1.11
C GLY A 235 -18.95 7.14 0.13
N ASP A 236 -20.00 6.67 -0.53
CA ASP A 236 -20.74 7.47 -1.53
C ASP A 236 -21.33 8.77 -0.95
N ALA A 237 -21.77 8.76 0.31
CA ALA A 237 -22.32 9.95 0.95
C ALA A 237 -21.27 11.07 1.08
N PHE A 238 -20.00 10.71 1.26
CA PHE A 238 -18.88 11.66 1.26
C PHE A 238 -18.66 12.25 -0.13
N LEU A 239 -18.58 11.42 -1.17
CA LEU A 239 -18.41 11.87 -2.55
C LEU A 239 -19.58 12.73 -3.04
N GLU A 240 -20.80 12.38 -2.67
CA GLU A 240 -22.01 13.15 -2.94
C GLU A 240 -21.98 14.51 -2.24
N THR A 241 -21.49 14.57 -1.00
CA THR A 241 -21.34 15.84 -0.24
C THR A 241 -20.28 16.75 -0.89
N CYS A 242 -19.12 16.20 -1.27
CA CYS A 242 -18.11 16.94 -2.04
C CYS A 242 -18.69 17.43 -3.38
N SER A 243 -19.42 16.57 -4.09
CA SER A 243 -20.06 16.92 -5.36
C SER A 243 -21.10 18.03 -5.20
N TYR A 244 -21.91 17.98 -4.14
CA TYR A 244 -22.87 19.04 -3.78
C TYR A 244 -22.19 20.39 -3.61
N ILE A 245 -21.10 20.46 -2.84
CA ILE A 245 -20.36 21.71 -2.58
C ILE A 245 -19.77 22.28 -3.87
N ARG A 246 -19.14 21.44 -4.68
CA ARG A 246 -18.54 21.85 -5.97
C ARG A 246 -19.58 22.32 -6.96
N LEU A 247 -20.71 21.62 -7.05
CA LEU A 247 -21.85 22.01 -7.89
C LEU A 247 -22.51 23.30 -7.38
N ALA A 248 -22.62 23.50 -6.07
CA ALA A 248 -23.15 24.73 -5.48
C ALA A 248 -22.29 25.94 -5.85
N ARG A 249 -20.95 25.81 -5.83
CA ARG A 249 -20.04 26.85 -6.35
C ARG A 249 -20.33 27.16 -7.82
N ILE A 250 -20.42 26.15 -8.67
CA ILE A 250 -20.67 26.35 -10.12
C ILE A 250 -22.05 26.99 -10.38
N ALA A 251 -23.05 26.58 -9.59
CA ALA A 251 -24.40 27.08 -9.69
C ALA A 251 -24.61 28.43 -8.98
N ASP A 252 -23.59 28.97 -8.32
CA ASP A 252 -23.66 30.17 -7.49
C ASP A 252 -24.81 30.09 -6.45
N VAL A 253 -24.79 28.99 -5.68
CA VAL A 253 -25.71 28.73 -4.55
C VAL A 253 -24.99 29.07 -3.25
N GLU A 254 -25.61 29.92 -2.44
CA GLU A 254 -25.06 30.32 -1.15
C GLU A 254 -25.02 29.15 -0.14
N LEU A 255 -23.85 28.93 0.47
CA LEU A 255 -23.61 27.85 1.44
C LEU A 255 -23.46 28.34 2.90
N SER A 256 -23.54 29.66 3.15
CA SER A 256 -23.28 30.28 4.46
C SER A 256 -24.05 29.60 5.60
N GLY A 257 -25.37 29.46 5.47
CA GLY A 257 -26.24 28.83 6.47
C GLY A 257 -26.11 27.30 6.59
N ARG A 258 -25.24 26.66 5.80
CA ARG A 258 -25.03 25.20 5.75
C ARG A 258 -23.59 24.81 6.02
N ARG A 259 -22.70 25.80 6.12
CA ARG A 259 -21.26 25.66 6.11
C ARG A 259 -20.77 24.75 7.23
N ASP A 260 -21.21 24.98 8.46
CA ASP A 260 -20.71 24.23 9.62
C ASP A 260 -21.14 22.75 9.57
N GLN A 261 -22.36 22.48 9.10
CA GLN A 261 -22.85 21.12 8.87
C GLN A 261 -22.04 20.42 7.77
N LEU A 262 -21.84 21.08 6.63
CA LEU A 262 -21.03 20.53 5.53
C LEU A 262 -19.59 20.27 5.96
N LEU A 263 -18.99 21.17 6.75
CA LEU A 263 -17.67 20.94 7.32
C LEU A 263 -17.68 19.72 8.25
N ALA A 264 -18.67 19.60 9.14
CA ALA A 264 -18.82 18.45 10.04
C ALA A 264 -18.96 17.12 9.29
N ASN A 265 -19.65 17.13 8.13
CA ASN A 265 -19.77 15.97 7.25
C ASN A 265 -18.42 15.60 6.61
N LEU A 266 -17.59 16.59 6.30
CA LEU A 266 -16.26 16.43 5.71
C LEU A 266 -15.16 16.38 6.79
N ASP A 267 -15.22 15.38 7.68
CA ASP A 267 -14.17 15.19 8.70
C ASP A 267 -12.90 14.55 8.08
N PRO A 268 -11.73 15.22 8.16
CA PRO A 268 -10.44 14.68 7.77
C PRO A 268 -9.71 13.98 8.93
N SER A 269 -10.39 13.64 10.02
CA SER A 269 -9.79 12.89 11.14
C SER A 269 -9.71 11.38 10.90
N PRO A 270 -10.69 10.70 10.26
CA PRO A 270 -10.57 9.28 10.00
C PRO A 270 -9.62 8.93 8.84
N LEU A 271 -9.00 9.90 8.14
CA LEU A 271 -8.40 9.76 6.80
C LEU A 271 -7.75 8.38 6.56
N PRO A 272 -8.44 7.49 5.82
CA PRO A 272 -7.81 6.50 4.99
C PRO A 272 -7.90 7.05 3.56
N VAL A 273 -7.31 8.22 3.29
CA VAL A 273 -7.42 8.80 1.93
C VAL A 273 -6.35 8.21 1.03
N GLY A 274 -6.26 6.86 1.02
CA GLY A 274 -5.39 6.08 0.13
C GLY A 274 -5.57 6.48 -1.33
N ASP A 275 -6.76 7.02 -1.66
CA ASP A 275 -7.10 7.54 -2.96
C ASP A 275 -6.85 9.08 -3.08
N PRO A 276 -5.87 9.50 -3.90
CA PRO A 276 -5.59 10.92 -4.16
C PRO A 276 -6.75 11.68 -4.83
N GLN A 277 -7.66 11.03 -5.58
CA GLN A 277 -8.84 11.68 -6.13
C GLN A 277 -9.81 12.13 -5.02
N ILE A 278 -9.95 11.32 -3.97
CA ILE A 278 -10.75 11.68 -2.79
C ILE A 278 -10.09 12.86 -2.05
N ALA A 279 -8.76 12.88 -1.95
CA ALA A 279 -8.01 14.01 -1.38
C ALA A 279 -8.23 15.31 -2.16
N ASP A 280 -8.20 15.25 -3.50
CA ASP A 280 -8.49 16.38 -4.39
C ASP A 280 -9.92 16.88 -4.20
N ALA A 281 -10.91 15.99 -4.23
CA ALA A 281 -12.32 16.35 -4.04
C ALA A 281 -12.60 16.98 -2.67
N LEU A 282 -11.99 16.44 -1.61
CA LEU A 282 -12.07 17.01 -0.26
C LEU A 282 -11.43 18.40 -0.21
N THR A 283 -10.23 18.54 -0.78
CA THR A 283 -9.50 19.80 -0.78
C THR A 283 -10.27 20.89 -1.49
N GLU A 284 -10.75 20.64 -2.71
CA GLU A 284 -11.57 21.60 -3.44
C GLU A 284 -12.79 22.02 -2.63
N SER A 285 -13.46 21.06 -1.99
CA SER A 285 -14.66 21.32 -1.17
C SER A 285 -14.35 22.16 0.07
N LEU A 286 -13.24 21.89 0.77
CA LEU A 286 -12.76 22.69 1.90
C LEU A 286 -12.41 24.11 1.46
N THR A 287 -11.82 24.28 0.27
CA THR A 287 -11.52 25.59 -0.32
C THR A 287 -12.80 26.36 -0.66
N VAL A 288 -13.81 25.71 -1.26
CA VAL A 288 -15.13 26.33 -1.49
C VAL A 288 -15.80 26.76 -0.19
N LEU A 289 -15.67 25.96 0.88
CA LEU A 289 -16.21 26.29 2.19
C LEU A 289 -15.32 27.26 2.98
N HIS A 290 -14.21 27.74 2.42
CA HIS A 290 -13.21 28.58 3.08
C HIS A 290 -12.77 28.04 4.46
N ALA A 291 -12.56 26.72 4.56
CA ALA A 291 -12.16 26.08 5.80
C ALA A 291 -10.84 26.67 6.34
N LYS A 292 -10.70 26.70 7.68
CA LYS A 292 -9.45 27.15 8.32
C LYS A 292 -8.30 26.17 8.00
N PRO A 293 -7.05 26.64 7.85
CA PRO A 293 -5.90 25.77 7.53
C PRO A 293 -5.71 24.58 8.49
N ALA A 294 -6.05 24.75 9.78
CA ALA A 294 -5.98 23.68 10.76
C ALA A 294 -6.82 22.44 10.38
N ARG A 295 -7.90 22.62 9.62
CA ARG A 295 -8.77 21.52 9.18
C ARG A 295 -8.14 20.68 8.07
N SER A 296 -7.29 21.27 7.23
CA SER A 296 -6.58 20.55 6.17
C SER A 296 -5.16 20.12 6.57
N ALA A 297 -4.72 20.39 7.81
CA ALA A 297 -3.36 20.09 8.25
C ALA A 297 -3.01 18.58 8.20
N ALA A 298 -3.95 17.71 8.59
CA ALA A 298 -3.76 16.26 8.51
C ALA A 298 -3.65 15.79 7.05
N LEU A 299 -4.52 16.30 6.17
CA LEU A 299 -4.48 16.01 4.73
C LEU A 299 -3.20 16.53 4.07
N ARG A 300 -2.76 17.74 4.42
CA ARG A 300 -1.51 18.31 3.92
C ARG A 300 -0.33 17.43 4.29
N ARG A 301 -0.23 17.02 5.56
CA ARG A 301 0.82 16.11 6.03
C ARG A 301 0.74 14.76 5.29
N TYR A 302 -0.46 14.22 5.12
CA TYR A 302 -0.70 12.99 4.37
C TYR A 302 -0.19 13.06 2.92
N LEU A 303 -0.47 14.15 2.21
CA LEU A 303 0.00 14.34 0.83
C LEU A 303 1.53 14.50 0.77
N TRP A 304 2.11 15.26 1.71
CA TRP A 304 3.56 15.46 1.75
C TRP A 304 4.36 14.18 2.01
N THR A 305 3.86 13.26 2.83
CA THR A 305 4.58 11.99 3.10
C THR A 305 4.61 11.05 1.90
N ARG A 306 3.76 11.26 0.90
CA ARG A 306 3.67 10.42 -0.32
C ARG A 306 4.38 11.04 -1.52
N ARG A 307 4.95 12.22 -1.31
CA ARG A 307 5.71 12.92 -2.32
C ARG A 307 7.08 12.28 -2.46
N LEU A 308 7.40 11.84 -3.66
CA LEU A 308 8.72 11.35 -4.04
C LEU A 308 9.73 12.49 -4.03
N PRO A 309 11.05 12.18 -3.95
CA PRO A 309 12.10 13.19 -4.07
C PRO A 309 12.02 14.03 -5.36
N SER A 310 11.49 13.48 -6.46
CA SER A 310 11.26 14.21 -7.71
C SER A 310 10.18 15.30 -7.59
N GLY A 311 9.40 15.30 -6.51
CA GLY A 311 8.25 16.18 -6.31
C GLY A 311 6.94 15.61 -6.84
N LEU A 312 6.97 14.46 -7.53
CA LEU A 312 5.78 13.69 -7.95
C LEU A 312 5.25 12.82 -6.81
N PHE A 313 4.14 12.12 -7.03
CA PHE A 313 3.58 11.18 -6.04
C PHE A 313 3.83 9.74 -6.47
N SER A 314 4.16 8.88 -5.50
CA SER A 314 4.31 7.45 -5.75
C SER A 314 2.98 6.83 -6.19
N ALA A 315 3.04 5.78 -7.00
CA ALA A 315 1.83 5.08 -7.43
C ALA A 315 1.14 4.37 -6.25
N VAL A 316 -0.21 4.44 -6.12
CA VAL A 316 -0.97 3.74 -5.05
C VAL A 316 -0.54 2.27 -4.94
N GLN A 317 -0.36 1.61 -6.09
CA GLN A 317 -0.03 0.18 -6.15
C GLN A 317 1.33 -0.16 -5.53
N GLN A 318 2.22 0.83 -5.36
CA GLN A 318 3.48 0.67 -4.64
C GLN A 318 3.34 1.01 -3.16
N ARG A 319 2.28 1.76 -2.78
CA ARG A 319 2.03 2.22 -1.40
C ARG A 319 1.24 1.23 -0.58
N ASP A 320 0.45 0.34 -1.18
CA ASP A 320 -0.24 -0.69 -0.42
C ASP A 320 0.76 -1.76 0.01
N GLY A 321 0.69 -2.15 1.28
CA GLY A 321 1.51 -3.24 1.79
C GLY A 321 0.92 -4.59 1.38
N ASP A 322 1.67 -5.64 1.66
CA ASP A 322 1.22 -7.01 1.47
C ASP A 322 1.56 -7.87 2.68
N LEU A 323 0.91 -9.03 2.73
CA LEU A 323 1.02 -9.94 3.86
C LEU A 323 2.41 -10.57 3.95
N GLU A 324 3.05 -10.84 2.82
CA GLU A 324 4.36 -11.49 2.77
C GLU A 324 5.45 -10.53 3.26
N ALA A 325 5.49 -9.31 2.74
CA ALA A 325 6.41 -8.27 3.20
C ALA A 325 6.19 -7.97 4.70
N SER A 326 4.94 -7.92 5.17
CA SER A 326 4.63 -7.78 6.60
C SER A 326 5.20 -8.94 7.42
N PHE A 327 5.10 -10.18 6.94
CA PHE A 327 5.71 -11.33 7.58
C PHE A 327 7.23 -11.24 7.62
N GLN A 328 7.88 -10.80 6.54
CA GLN A 328 9.34 -10.63 6.52
C GLN A 328 9.80 -9.49 7.43
N VAL A 329 9.04 -8.40 7.57
CA VAL A 329 9.33 -7.33 8.53
C VAL A 329 9.31 -7.87 9.96
N GLU A 330 8.30 -8.65 10.34
CA GLU A 330 8.21 -9.24 11.67
C GLU A 330 9.31 -10.28 11.92
N ALA A 331 9.66 -11.09 10.91
CA ALA A 331 10.78 -12.01 10.98
C ALA A 331 12.12 -11.27 11.16
N LEU A 332 12.31 -10.15 10.46
CA LEU A 332 13.48 -9.30 10.58
C LEU A 332 13.54 -8.60 11.94
N ARG A 333 12.41 -8.11 12.46
CA ARG A 333 12.33 -7.53 13.81
C ARG A 333 12.73 -8.57 14.86
N THR A 334 12.21 -9.78 14.75
CA THR A 334 12.57 -10.91 15.62
C THR A 334 14.07 -11.21 15.54
N LEU A 335 14.62 -11.33 14.32
CA LEU A 335 16.04 -11.65 14.09
C LEU A 335 16.98 -10.56 14.64
N THR A 336 16.56 -9.30 14.59
CA THR A 336 17.36 -8.15 15.02
C THR A 336 17.08 -7.70 16.44
N GLY A 337 16.16 -8.35 17.16
CA GLY A 337 15.76 -7.97 18.52
C GLY A 337 14.97 -6.67 18.61
N LEU A 338 14.35 -6.23 17.51
CA LEU A 338 13.41 -5.11 17.52
C LEU A 338 12.03 -5.55 18.07
N PRO A 339 11.27 -4.64 18.70
CA PRO A 339 9.90 -4.93 19.12
C PRO A 339 9.02 -5.35 17.93
N THR A 340 8.29 -6.44 18.08
CA THR A 340 7.29 -6.93 17.11
C THR A 340 5.88 -6.39 17.39
N GLN A 341 5.60 -5.95 18.63
CA GLN A 341 4.30 -5.37 18.97
C GLN A 341 4.02 -4.10 18.15
N ASP A 342 2.97 -4.16 17.34
CA ASP A 342 2.65 -3.15 16.35
C ASP A 342 1.13 -2.98 16.24
N PRO A 343 0.52 -2.11 17.08
CA PRO A 343 -0.93 -1.93 17.12
C PRO A 343 -1.52 -1.48 15.78
N GLN A 344 -0.76 -0.76 14.96
CA GLN A 344 -1.19 -0.31 13.64
C GLN A 344 -1.25 -1.48 12.65
N LEU A 345 -0.21 -2.32 12.62
CA LEU A 345 -0.19 -3.53 11.80
C LEU A 345 -1.30 -4.51 12.25
N ALA A 346 -1.49 -4.67 13.55
CA ALA A 346 -2.57 -5.51 14.08
C ALA A 346 -3.97 -4.97 13.72
N ALA A 347 -4.17 -3.65 13.65
CA ALA A 347 -5.42 -3.06 13.20
C ALA A 347 -5.63 -3.28 11.69
N ALA A 348 -4.59 -3.05 10.88
CA ALA A 348 -4.60 -3.31 9.44
C ALA A 348 -4.94 -4.78 9.13
N LEU A 349 -4.26 -5.74 9.76
CA LEU A 349 -4.52 -7.16 9.56
C LEU A 349 -5.96 -7.55 9.92
N ARG A 350 -6.54 -6.95 10.98
CA ARG A 350 -7.97 -7.19 11.31
C ARG A 350 -8.89 -6.63 10.24
N ALA A 351 -8.62 -5.45 9.70
CA ALA A 351 -9.39 -4.88 8.59
C ALA A 351 -9.31 -5.74 7.32
N HIS A 352 -8.15 -6.38 7.07
CA HIS A 352 -7.91 -7.23 5.90
C HIS A 352 -8.36 -8.69 6.06
N ARG A 353 -8.95 -9.07 7.21
CA ARG A 353 -9.38 -10.46 7.49
C ARG A 353 -10.27 -11.02 6.38
N GLY A 354 -11.25 -10.26 5.90
CA GLY A 354 -12.19 -10.70 4.86
C GLY A 354 -11.53 -10.91 3.49
N THR A 355 -10.42 -10.24 3.20
CA THR A 355 -9.63 -10.45 1.98
C THR A 355 -8.79 -11.70 2.11
N VAL A 356 -8.09 -11.87 3.24
CA VAL A 356 -7.26 -13.06 3.51
C VAL A 356 -8.09 -14.34 3.58
N GLN A 357 -9.30 -14.29 4.13
CA GLN A 357 -10.19 -15.45 4.16
C GLN A 357 -10.62 -15.93 2.76
N ARG A 358 -10.63 -15.03 1.77
CA ARG A 358 -10.89 -15.36 0.37
C ARG A 358 -9.62 -15.79 -0.36
N SER A 359 -8.46 -15.37 0.12
CA SER A 359 -7.17 -15.87 -0.31
C SER A 359 -6.97 -17.32 0.17
N GLY A 360 -6.23 -18.14 -0.59
CA GLY A 360 -6.00 -19.54 -0.26
C GLY A 360 -5.46 -19.77 1.15
N GLN A 361 -5.60 -20.99 1.67
CA GLN A 361 -5.42 -21.29 3.10
C GLN A 361 -3.99 -21.04 3.63
N GLY A 362 -2.96 -21.14 2.79
CA GLY A 362 -1.59 -20.75 3.15
C GLY A 362 -1.46 -19.28 3.59
N ALA A 363 -2.24 -18.37 2.98
CA ALA A 363 -2.27 -16.96 3.37
C ALA A 363 -2.90 -16.76 4.77
N GLN A 364 -3.83 -17.63 5.18
CA GLN A 364 -4.44 -17.53 6.51
C GLN A 364 -3.43 -17.89 7.62
N ALA A 365 -2.55 -18.85 7.37
CA ALA A 365 -1.47 -19.22 8.29
C ALA A 365 -0.50 -18.05 8.50
N VAL A 366 -0.05 -17.44 7.39
CA VAL A 366 0.82 -16.26 7.42
C VAL A 366 0.13 -15.10 8.13
N TRP A 367 -1.13 -14.81 7.81
CA TRP A 367 -1.90 -13.74 8.46
C TRP A 367 -2.03 -13.92 9.97
N LEU A 368 -2.34 -15.14 10.43
CA LEU A 368 -2.43 -15.41 11.86
C LEU A 368 -1.08 -15.20 12.54
N ALA A 369 0.01 -15.69 11.93
CA ALA A 369 1.36 -15.51 12.45
C ALA A 369 1.76 -14.04 12.58
N VAL A 370 1.53 -13.24 11.53
CA VAL A 370 1.83 -11.79 11.57
C VAL A 370 0.93 -11.07 12.58
N LEU A 371 -0.36 -11.42 12.65
CA LEU A 371 -1.27 -10.82 13.62
C LEU A 371 -0.84 -11.10 15.06
N GLU A 372 -0.45 -12.34 15.38
CA GLU A 372 0.05 -12.73 16.70
C GLU A 372 1.38 -12.02 17.02
N ALA A 373 2.32 -11.96 16.07
CA ALA A 373 3.60 -11.25 16.23
C ALA A 373 3.40 -9.75 16.52
N ALA A 374 2.45 -9.13 15.82
CA ALA A 374 2.05 -7.73 16.00
C ALA A 374 1.34 -7.44 17.33
N GLY A 375 1.12 -8.44 18.18
CA GLY A 375 0.37 -8.31 19.45
C GLY A 375 -1.15 -8.31 19.27
N GLY A 376 -1.63 -8.67 18.09
CA GLY A 376 -3.04 -8.94 17.82
C GLY A 376 -3.48 -10.33 18.28
N SER A 377 -4.79 -10.56 18.24
CA SER A 377 -5.37 -11.85 18.57
C SER A 377 -6.70 -12.05 17.84
N VAL A 378 -7.05 -13.31 17.67
CA VAL A 378 -8.38 -13.78 17.27
C VAL A 378 -9.03 -14.53 18.43
N GLY A 379 -10.36 -14.66 18.41
CA GLY A 379 -11.07 -15.46 19.41
C GLY A 379 -10.57 -16.91 19.42
N THR A 380 -10.62 -17.57 20.59
CA THR A 380 -10.13 -18.95 20.74
C THR A 380 -10.73 -19.96 19.75
N PRO A 381 -12.04 -19.93 19.44
CA PRO A 381 -12.62 -20.82 18.42
C PRO A 381 -12.01 -20.59 17.04
N ASP A 382 -11.94 -19.33 16.61
CA ASP A 382 -11.35 -18.93 15.33
C ASP A 382 -9.88 -19.35 15.25
N ARG A 383 -9.11 -19.14 16.32
CA ARG A 383 -7.70 -19.56 16.39
C ARG A 383 -7.56 -21.06 16.13
N ARG A 384 -8.35 -21.89 16.84
CA ARG A 384 -8.29 -23.35 16.67
C ARG A 384 -8.63 -23.76 15.25
N THR A 385 -9.67 -23.17 14.66
CA THR A 385 -10.08 -23.48 13.27
C THR A 385 -9.00 -23.07 12.27
N LEU A 386 -8.47 -21.84 12.37
CA LEU A 386 -7.42 -21.35 11.48
C LEU A 386 -6.14 -22.18 11.59
N THR A 387 -5.72 -22.53 12.81
CA THR A 387 -4.57 -23.40 13.06
C THR A 387 -4.78 -24.80 12.49
N ALA A 388 -5.93 -25.43 12.75
CA ALA A 388 -6.22 -26.77 12.25
C ALA A 388 -6.23 -26.80 10.70
N GLN A 389 -6.77 -25.75 10.09
CA GLN A 389 -6.82 -25.60 8.64
C GLN A 389 -5.41 -25.36 8.07
N ALA A 390 -4.64 -24.43 8.65
CA ALA A 390 -3.26 -24.14 8.25
C ALA A 390 -2.36 -25.39 8.25
N VAL A 391 -2.53 -26.27 9.25
CA VAL A 391 -1.80 -27.56 9.30
C VAL A 391 -2.29 -28.53 8.23
N LYS A 392 -3.57 -28.54 7.89
CA LYS A 392 -4.13 -29.42 6.86
C LYS A 392 -3.66 -29.04 5.45
N ASP A 393 -3.46 -27.74 5.20
CA ASP A 393 -3.23 -27.21 3.86
C ASP A 393 -1.78 -26.85 3.58
N VAL A 394 -0.84 -27.38 4.37
CA VAL A 394 0.58 -27.30 4.03
C VAL A 394 0.79 -28.01 2.70
N PRO A 395 1.29 -27.32 1.66
CA PRO A 395 1.42 -27.91 0.34
C PRO A 395 2.42 -29.09 0.37
N PRO A 396 2.28 -30.07 -0.54
CA PRO A 396 3.31 -31.09 -0.72
C PRO A 396 4.64 -30.41 -1.08
N LEU A 397 5.76 -31.08 -0.84
CA LEU A 397 7.07 -30.54 -1.16
C LEU A 397 7.48 -31.01 -2.56
N SER A 398 7.35 -30.11 -3.54
CA SER A 398 7.82 -30.26 -4.92
C SER A 398 8.59 -29.01 -5.38
N ALA A 399 9.28 -29.08 -6.52
CA ALA A 399 9.99 -27.93 -7.06
C ALA A 399 9.11 -26.67 -7.19
N GLY A 400 7.91 -26.82 -7.76
CA GLY A 400 6.97 -25.70 -7.97
C GLY A 400 6.20 -25.24 -6.73
N THR A 401 6.35 -25.92 -5.59
CA THR A 401 5.64 -25.59 -4.33
C THR A 401 6.57 -25.32 -3.16
N ALA A 402 7.88 -25.50 -3.32
CA ALA A 402 8.88 -25.37 -2.26
C ALA A 402 8.88 -23.99 -1.59
N GLN A 403 8.66 -22.91 -2.36
CA GLN A 403 8.53 -21.56 -1.82
C GLN A 403 7.31 -21.43 -0.90
N GLN A 404 6.12 -21.77 -1.40
CA GLN A 404 4.89 -21.74 -0.61
C GLN A 404 4.98 -22.64 0.62
N TRP A 405 5.56 -23.83 0.48
CA TRP A 405 5.81 -24.74 1.61
C TRP A 405 6.71 -24.10 2.67
N SER A 406 7.81 -23.46 2.25
CA SER A 406 8.76 -22.79 3.14
C SER A 406 8.10 -21.64 3.92
N GLU A 407 7.29 -20.82 3.25
CA GLU A 407 6.54 -19.71 3.83
C GLU A 407 5.52 -20.19 4.87
N VAL A 408 4.67 -21.15 4.51
CA VAL A 408 3.66 -21.70 5.43
C VAL A 408 4.33 -22.39 6.62
N SER A 409 5.41 -23.15 6.38
CA SER A 409 6.17 -23.80 7.44
C SER A 409 6.82 -22.78 8.39
N ALA A 410 7.31 -21.66 7.87
CA ALA A 410 7.85 -20.57 8.69
C ALA A 410 6.75 -19.90 9.52
N ALA A 411 5.57 -19.65 8.95
CA ALA A 411 4.42 -19.09 9.66
C ALA A 411 3.93 -20.01 10.80
N LEU A 412 3.83 -21.32 10.54
CA LEU A 412 3.50 -22.30 11.59
C LEU A 412 4.52 -22.27 12.72
N ARG A 413 5.82 -22.26 12.40
CA ARG A 413 6.90 -22.19 13.40
C ARG A 413 6.84 -20.91 14.23
N SER A 414 6.57 -19.75 13.62
CA SER A 414 6.42 -18.49 14.36
C SER A 414 5.22 -18.48 15.31
N SER A 415 4.16 -19.22 14.98
CA SER A 415 3.00 -19.43 15.88
C SER A 415 3.21 -20.60 16.87
N HIS A 416 4.44 -21.12 16.99
CA HIS A 416 4.79 -22.27 17.84
C HIS A 416 3.99 -23.54 17.52
N LEU A 417 3.62 -23.72 16.25
CA LEU A 417 2.92 -24.90 15.75
C LEU A 417 3.90 -25.84 15.07
N ARG A 418 3.60 -27.13 15.17
CA ARG A 418 4.38 -28.17 14.48
C ARG A 418 4.07 -28.15 12.98
N VAL A 419 5.11 -28.15 12.15
CA VAL A 419 4.96 -28.36 10.71
C VAL A 419 4.62 -29.83 10.45
N PRO A 420 3.51 -30.14 9.76
CA PRO A 420 3.13 -31.51 9.45
C PRO A 420 4.17 -32.18 8.52
N ARG A 421 4.16 -33.51 8.51
CA ARG A 421 4.84 -34.27 7.46
C ARG A 421 4.10 -34.06 6.14
N VAL A 422 4.87 -33.94 5.07
CA VAL A 422 4.37 -33.72 3.72
C VAL A 422 4.98 -34.76 2.79
N ASP A 423 4.26 -35.08 1.72
CA ASP A 423 4.82 -35.89 0.65
C ASP A 423 5.92 -35.10 -0.06
N ILE A 424 7.08 -35.73 -0.23
CA ILE A 424 8.23 -35.15 -0.93
C ILE A 424 8.31 -35.82 -2.29
N THR A 425 7.99 -35.08 -3.34
CA THR A 425 8.22 -35.52 -4.72
C THR A 425 9.67 -35.24 -5.06
N PRO A 426 10.52 -36.23 -5.39
CA PRO A 426 11.93 -35.94 -5.73
C PRO A 426 12.04 -35.16 -7.04
N TRP A 427 13.01 -34.23 -7.12
CA TRP A 427 13.37 -33.52 -8.36
C TRP A 427 14.89 -33.44 -8.55
N PRO A 428 15.38 -33.43 -9.80
CA PRO A 428 16.81 -33.22 -10.07
C PRO A 428 17.20 -31.77 -9.81
N ALA A 429 18.39 -31.50 -9.25
CA ALA A 429 18.89 -30.13 -9.00
C ALA A 429 19.60 -29.52 -10.23
N ASP A 430 19.06 -29.75 -11.42
CA ASP A 430 19.65 -29.44 -12.72
C ASP A 430 19.31 -28.02 -13.22
N THR A 431 18.12 -27.53 -12.93
CA THR A 431 17.68 -26.16 -13.26
C THR A 431 17.92 -25.17 -12.10
N ALA A 432 17.88 -23.86 -12.40
CA ALA A 432 18.00 -22.84 -11.37
C ALA A 432 16.83 -22.87 -10.37
N GLU A 433 15.61 -23.09 -10.86
CA GLU A 433 14.40 -23.25 -10.06
C GLU A 433 14.52 -24.47 -9.13
N HIS A 434 14.92 -25.61 -9.68
CA HIS A 434 15.09 -26.84 -8.90
C HIS A 434 16.16 -26.70 -7.82
N ARG A 435 17.28 -26.04 -8.11
CA ARG A 435 18.31 -25.74 -7.11
C ARG A 435 17.76 -24.88 -5.98
N TYR A 436 17.05 -23.81 -6.33
CA TYR A 436 16.44 -22.93 -5.33
C TYR A 436 15.44 -23.68 -4.45
N ALA A 437 14.56 -24.49 -5.04
CA ALA A 437 13.64 -25.36 -4.31
C ALA A 437 14.37 -26.33 -3.36
N THR A 438 15.50 -26.90 -3.79
CA THR A 438 16.34 -27.76 -2.94
C THR A 438 16.90 -27.01 -1.74
N TYR A 439 17.35 -25.76 -1.91
CA TYR A 439 17.86 -24.96 -0.80
C TYR A 439 16.79 -24.69 0.26
N LEU A 440 15.57 -24.37 -0.18
CA LEU A 440 14.42 -24.17 0.70
C LEU A 440 14.02 -25.45 1.43
N ALA A 441 14.00 -26.58 0.72
CA ALA A 441 13.70 -27.90 1.28
C ALA A 441 14.71 -28.30 2.37
N VAL A 442 16.02 -28.20 2.11
CA VAL A 442 17.08 -28.51 3.07
C VAL A 442 16.93 -27.65 4.33
N SER A 443 16.83 -26.33 4.16
CA SER A 443 16.75 -25.38 5.27
C SER A 443 15.47 -25.53 6.09
N GLY A 444 14.35 -25.85 5.44
CA GLY A 444 13.07 -26.05 6.12
C GLY A 444 13.03 -27.37 6.89
N LEU A 445 13.45 -28.47 6.27
CA LEU A 445 13.41 -29.80 6.89
C LEU A 445 14.42 -29.92 8.04
N GLU A 446 15.59 -29.27 7.95
CA GLU A 446 16.55 -29.25 9.06
C GLU A 446 15.96 -28.60 10.31
N LYS A 447 15.25 -27.46 10.17
CA LYS A 447 14.59 -26.78 11.30
C LYS A 447 13.54 -27.64 12.00
N ASP A 448 12.97 -28.60 11.28
CA ASP A 448 12.01 -29.56 11.81
C ASP A 448 12.65 -30.91 12.23
N GLY A 449 13.99 -31.03 12.19
CA GLY A 449 14.73 -32.24 12.53
C GLY A 449 14.53 -33.40 11.54
N ARG A 450 14.17 -33.08 10.30
CA ARG A 450 13.67 -34.02 9.28
C ARG A 450 14.50 -34.03 7.99
N LEU A 451 15.71 -33.47 8.02
CA LEU A 451 16.58 -33.41 6.83
C LEU A 451 16.82 -34.78 6.16
N ALA A 452 16.85 -35.86 6.95
CA ALA A 452 17.00 -37.22 6.45
C ALA A 452 15.84 -37.70 5.56
N GLU A 453 14.69 -37.01 5.54
CA GLU A 453 13.55 -37.32 4.67
C GLU A 453 13.79 -36.84 3.22
N LEU A 454 14.74 -35.93 2.98
CA LEU A 454 15.03 -35.41 1.65
C LEU A 454 15.97 -36.37 0.87
N PRO A 455 15.49 -36.97 -0.24
CA PRO A 455 16.34 -37.82 -1.06
C PRO A 455 17.46 -37.01 -1.73
N ASN A 456 18.66 -37.60 -1.82
CA ASN A 456 19.82 -37.01 -2.49
C ASN A 456 20.19 -35.60 -1.98
N THR A 457 20.17 -35.41 -0.65
CA THR A 457 20.58 -34.15 -0.02
C THR A 457 21.98 -33.75 -0.52
N PRO A 458 22.15 -32.55 -1.13
CA PRO A 458 23.45 -32.10 -1.61
C PRO A 458 24.48 -31.97 -0.49
N SER A 459 25.76 -32.13 -0.80
CA SER A 459 26.82 -31.93 0.19
C SER A 459 26.91 -30.45 0.60
N SER A 460 27.32 -30.23 1.85
CA SER A 460 27.47 -28.89 2.43
C SER A 460 28.45 -28.01 1.62
N ASP A 461 29.54 -28.58 1.10
CA ASP A 461 30.49 -27.91 0.21
C ASP A 461 29.90 -27.55 -1.17
N ALA A 462 29.01 -28.37 -1.72
CA ALA A 462 28.35 -28.07 -2.98
C ALA A 462 27.40 -26.87 -2.82
N LEU A 463 26.60 -26.87 -1.75
CA LEU A 463 25.70 -25.78 -1.40
C LEU A 463 26.47 -24.49 -1.10
N ALA A 464 27.56 -24.58 -0.32
CA ALA A 464 28.40 -23.42 0.00
C ALA A 464 29.03 -22.80 -1.26
N ARG A 465 29.55 -23.62 -2.18
CA ARG A 465 30.10 -23.11 -3.46
C ARG A 465 29.02 -22.39 -4.28
N GLN A 466 27.82 -22.96 -4.37
CA GLN A 466 26.70 -22.34 -5.07
C GLN A 466 26.27 -21.03 -4.41
N GLY A 467 26.11 -21.00 -3.09
CA GLY A 467 25.74 -19.80 -2.33
C GLY A 467 26.77 -18.69 -2.45
N MET A 468 28.07 -19.01 -2.38
CA MET A 468 29.14 -18.04 -2.58
C MET A 468 29.19 -17.50 -4.02
N GLU A 469 28.83 -18.31 -5.01
CA GLU A 469 28.74 -17.85 -6.40
C GLU A 469 27.54 -16.93 -6.61
N LEU A 470 26.36 -17.32 -6.11
CA LEU A 470 25.16 -16.48 -6.13
C LEU A 470 25.39 -15.15 -5.41
N LEU A 471 26.15 -15.13 -4.32
CA LEU A 471 26.51 -13.88 -3.65
C LEU A 471 27.42 -12.97 -4.48
N ARG A 472 28.16 -13.53 -5.46
CA ARG A 472 29.02 -12.74 -6.35
C ARG A 472 28.29 -12.18 -7.55
N THR A 473 27.41 -12.97 -8.15
CA THR A 473 26.89 -12.73 -9.51
C THR A 473 25.36 -12.75 -9.58
N GLY A 474 24.67 -13.17 -8.52
CA GLY A 474 23.23 -13.40 -8.50
C GLY A 474 22.50 -12.62 -7.42
N SER A 475 21.37 -13.19 -7.00
CA SER A 475 20.44 -12.65 -6.00
C SER A 475 20.92 -12.97 -4.58
N LEU A 476 20.88 -11.97 -3.71
CA LEU A 476 21.17 -12.09 -2.28
C LEU A 476 20.20 -13.05 -1.60
N HIS A 477 18.94 -13.05 -2.02
CA HIS A 477 17.92 -13.98 -1.53
C HIS A 477 18.25 -15.44 -1.85
N GLN A 478 18.63 -15.72 -3.10
CA GLN A 478 19.05 -17.07 -3.50
C GLN A 478 20.37 -17.49 -2.85
N ALA A 479 21.31 -16.55 -2.70
CA ALA A 479 22.57 -16.78 -2.00
C ALA A 479 22.33 -17.16 -0.54
N GLU A 480 21.45 -16.44 0.16
CA GLU A 480 21.09 -16.76 1.55
C GLU A 480 20.49 -18.15 1.66
N ALA A 481 19.52 -18.50 0.83
CA ALA A 481 18.90 -19.83 0.86
C ALA A 481 19.94 -20.95 0.69
N ALA A 482 20.86 -20.80 -0.26
CA ALA A 482 21.93 -21.77 -0.49
C ALA A 482 22.92 -21.86 0.69
N LEU A 483 23.33 -20.72 1.25
CA LEU A 483 24.26 -20.66 2.38
C LEU A 483 23.65 -21.19 3.67
N SER A 484 22.37 -20.91 3.92
CA SER A 484 21.61 -21.48 5.03
C SER A 484 21.44 -23.00 4.88
N ALA A 485 21.19 -23.49 3.66
CA ALA A 485 21.17 -24.92 3.37
C ALA A 485 22.54 -25.59 3.58
N ALA A 486 23.62 -24.91 3.19
CA ALA A 486 24.98 -25.37 3.46
C ALA A 486 25.23 -25.46 4.97
N HIS A 487 24.82 -24.44 5.72
CA HIS A 487 24.97 -24.42 7.18
C HIS A 487 24.17 -25.54 7.86
N ALA A 488 22.91 -25.75 7.44
CA ALA A 488 22.05 -26.85 7.88
C ALA A 488 22.66 -28.25 7.64
N THR A 489 23.52 -28.38 6.63
CA THR A 489 24.24 -29.63 6.31
C THR A 489 25.64 -29.69 6.93
N GLY A 490 25.99 -28.77 7.84
CA GLY A 490 27.22 -28.77 8.63
C GLY A 490 28.35 -27.90 8.10
N TRP A 491 28.12 -27.04 7.09
CA TRP A 491 29.13 -26.09 6.63
C TRP A 491 29.27 -24.88 7.58
N HIS A 492 30.50 -24.41 7.73
CA HIS A 492 30.83 -23.17 8.43
C HIS A 492 31.79 -22.33 7.58
N PRO A 493 31.59 -21.00 7.48
CA PRO A 493 32.43 -20.15 6.64
C PRO A 493 33.85 -20.02 7.22
N THR A 494 34.85 -20.22 6.36
CA THR A 494 36.25 -19.89 6.65
C THR A 494 36.43 -18.39 6.84
N ALA A 495 37.55 -17.96 7.45
CA ALA A 495 37.83 -16.53 7.61
C ALA A 495 37.80 -15.75 6.29
N ALA A 496 38.36 -16.30 5.22
CA ALA A 496 38.34 -15.68 3.88
C ALA A 496 36.91 -15.58 3.30
N GLN A 497 36.09 -16.61 3.49
CA GLN A 497 34.68 -16.57 3.07
C GLN A 497 33.90 -15.53 3.88
N ARG A 498 34.14 -15.43 5.19
CA ARG A 498 33.50 -14.41 6.04
C ARG A 498 33.82 -12.99 5.58
N THR A 499 35.08 -12.70 5.25
CA THR A 499 35.49 -11.41 4.70
C THR A 499 34.78 -11.12 3.37
N LEU A 500 34.79 -12.07 2.44
CA LEU A 500 34.12 -11.91 1.14
C LEU A 500 32.62 -11.65 1.31
N MET A 501 31.95 -12.41 2.19
CA MET A 501 30.54 -12.23 2.49
C MET A 501 30.26 -10.83 3.07
N ALA A 502 31.05 -10.38 4.05
CA ALA A 502 30.90 -9.06 4.65
C ALA A 502 31.11 -7.93 3.63
N ASP A 503 32.13 -8.03 2.78
CA ASP A 503 32.42 -7.05 1.73
C ASP A 503 31.26 -6.97 0.73
N ARG A 504 30.70 -8.12 0.34
CA ARG A 504 29.53 -8.17 -0.55
C ARG A 504 28.30 -7.56 0.08
N LEU A 505 27.96 -7.92 1.32
CA LEU A 505 26.84 -7.32 2.03
C LEU A 505 26.99 -5.80 2.13
N THR A 506 28.19 -5.32 2.46
CA THR A 506 28.48 -3.88 2.55
C THR A 506 28.23 -3.17 1.21
N SER A 507 28.62 -3.77 0.08
CA SER A 507 28.39 -3.19 -1.24
C SER A 507 26.91 -3.12 -1.66
N LEU A 508 26.07 -4.00 -1.09
CA LEU A 508 24.64 -4.06 -1.37
C LEU A 508 23.81 -3.23 -0.39
N GLN A 509 24.40 -2.75 0.70
CA GLN A 509 23.73 -1.99 1.73
C GLN A 509 23.48 -0.53 1.30
N GLY A 510 22.25 -0.07 1.55
CA GLY A 510 21.85 1.32 1.50
C GLY A 510 21.23 1.74 0.17
N CYS A 511 20.06 2.37 0.28
CA CYS A 511 19.39 3.10 -0.81
C CYS A 511 19.01 4.51 -0.36
N PRO A 512 18.75 5.44 -1.31
CA PRO A 512 18.27 6.77 -0.97
C PRO A 512 17.07 6.72 -0.03
N GLY A 513 17.20 7.33 1.15
CA GLY A 513 16.13 7.36 2.17
C GLY A 513 16.04 6.11 3.06
N THR A 514 16.72 5.01 2.76
CA THR A 514 16.76 3.78 3.56
C THR A 514 18.19 3.18 3.63
N PRO A 515 19.11 3.82 4.35
CA PRO A 515 20.52 3.40 4.40
C PRO A 515 20.75 2.05 5.09
N SER A 516 19.78 1.54 5.87
CA SER A 516 19.92 0.28 6.60
C SER A 516 19.35 -0.93 5.86
N LEU A 517 18.68 -0.72 4.72
CA LEU A 517 18.13 -1.80 3.88
C LEU A 517 19.14 -2.24 2.83
N PHE A 518 18.91 -3.41 2.24
CA PHE A 518 19.81 -4.03 1.25
C PHE A 518 19.13 -4.17 -0.10
N ARG A 519 19.94 -4.05 -1.15
CA ARG A 519 19.58 -4.43 -2.52
C ARG A 519 19.78 -5.92 -2.72
N ASP A 520 18.89 -6.56 -3.49
CA ASP A 520 19.05 -7.98 -3.81
C ASP A 520 20.28 -8.26 -4.70
N SER A 521 20.67 -7.32 -5.56
CA SER A 521 21.84 -7.46 -6.43
C SER A 521 22.42 -6.08 -6.79
N ALA A 522 23.59 -6.06 -7.43
CA ALA A 522 24.20 -4.82 -7.90
C ALA A 522 23.40 -4.09 -8.99
N SER A 523 22.53 -4.81 -9.73
CA SER A 523 21.66 -4.23 -10.75
C SER A 523 20.30 -3.76 -10.19
N SER A 524 19.93 -4.21 -8.99
CA SER A 524 18.70 -3.81 -8.32
C SER A 524 18.72 -2.31 -8.00
N GLN A 525 17.68 -1.61 -8.42
CA GLN A 525 17.56 -0.15 -8.22
C GLN A 525 16.99 0.23 -6.85
N ALA A 526 16.29 -0.70 -6.20
CA ALA A 526 15.63 -0.49 -4.91
C ALA A 526 16.18 -1.45 -3.85
N CYS A 527 16.11 -1.00 -2.60
CA CYS A 527 16.31 -1.84 -1.43
C CYS A 527 14.96 -2.36 -0.96
N ASP A 528 14.95 -3.60 -0.48
CA ASP A 528 13.72 -4.27 -0.08
C ASP A 528 13.90 -5.10 1.20
N VAL A 529 12.78 -5.48 1.81
CA VAL A 529 12.76 -6.25 3.06
C VAL A 529 13.28 -7.69 2.87
N TYR A 530 13.11 -8.29 1.69
CA TYR A 530 13.51 -9.67 1.40
C TYR A 530 15.04 -9.79 1.37
N ALA A 531 15.70 -8.92 0.61
CA ALA A 531 17.15 -8.79 0.55
C ALA A 531 17.73 -8.39 1.91
N THR A 532 17.05 -7.48 2.62
CA THR A 532 17.47 -7.07 3.98
C THR A 532 17.45 -8.26 4.95
N LEU A 533 16.35 -9.01 5.02
CA LEU A 533 16.28 -10.20 5.87
C LEU A 533 17.33 -11.24 5.47
N SER A 534 17.54 -11.43 4.16
CA SER A 534 18.56 -12.33 3.63
C SER A 534 19.97 -11.92 4.07
N ALA A 535 20.30 -10.62 4.01
CA ALA A 535 21.55 -10.06 4.50
C ALA A 535 21.76 -10.36 5.99
N TRP A 536 20.73 -10.14 6.82
CA TRP A 536 20.82 -10.38 8.27
C TRP A 536 20.98 -11.86 8.63
N ARG A 537 20.37 -12.77 7.88
CA ARG A 537 20.60 -14.21 8.03
C ARG A 537 22.03 -14.59 7.63
N ILE A 538 22.55 -14.02 6.55
CA ILE A 538 23.96 -14.21 6.17
C ILE A 538 24.89 -13.65 7.24
N PHE A 539 24.62 -12.47 7.81
CA PHE A 539 25.38 -11.94 8.95
C PHE A 539 25.39 -12.89 10.14
N ALA A 540 24.25 -13.54 10.46
CA ALA A 540 24.18 -14.54 11.51
C ALA A 540 25.14 -15.71 11.27
N LEU A 541 25.32 -16.16 10.02
CA LEU A 541 26.31 -17.20 9.65
C LEU A 541 27.76 -16.77 9.88
N LEU A 542 28.05 -15.46 9.88
CA LEU A 542 29.39 -14.94 10.15
C LEU A 542 29.78 -15.01 11.64
N GLY A 543 28.85 -15.35 12.54
CA GLY A 543 29.04 -15.22 13.99
C GLY A 543 29.09 -13.77 14.45
N THR A 544 28.66 -12.85 13.58
CA THR A 544 28.56 -11.41 13.84
C THR A 544 27.15 -10.98 13.52
N VAL A 545 26.31 -10.75 14.54
CA VAL A 545 25.33 -9.66 14.40
C VAL A 545 26.17 -8.42 14.06
N PRO A 546 25.89 -7.69 12.97
CA PRO A 546 26.76 -6.61 12.47
C PRO A 546 27.28 -5.77 13.64
N ARG A 547 28.60 -5.69 13.73
CA ARG A 547 29.29 -5.17 14.92
C ARG A 547 28.99 -3.68 15.09
N GLN A 548 28.41 -3.41 16.26
CA GLN A 548 28.51 -2.25 17.18
C GLN A 548 29.07 -0.94 16.64
#